data_AF-A0A537E9K2-F1
#
_entry.id   AF-A0A537E9K2-F1
#
_cell.length_a   1.000
_cell.length_b   1.000
_cell.length_c   1.000
_cell.angle_alpha   90.00
_cell.angle_beta   90.00
_cell.angle_gamma   90.00
#
_symmetry.space_group_name_H-M   'P 1'
#
loop_
_entity.id
_entity.type
_entity.pdbx_description
1 polymer ?
#
loop_
_entity_poly.entity_id
_entity_poly.type
_entity_poly.pdbx_seq_one_letter_code
_entity_poly.pdbx_strand_id
1 'polypeptide(L)' 'MHKATCADCGKETEVPFKPTSGKPVYCRDCFQKHRRY' A
#
# COMPACT_ATOMS: atom_id res chain seq x y z
N MET A 1 1.68 5.56 12.98
CA MET A 1 1.78 4.67 11.81
C MET A 1 0.43 3.96 11.68
N HIS A 2 -0.20 4.02 10.51
CA HIS A 2 -1.48 3.35 10.27
C HIS A 2 -1.21 1.99 9.61
N LYS A 3 -1.74 0.93 10.19
CA LYS A 3 -1.72 -0.39 9.56
C LYS A 3 -2.64 -0.35 8.33
N ALA A 4 -2.10 -0.74 7.19
CA ALA A 4 -2.82 -0.84 5.94
C ALA A 4 -2.45 -2.15 5.26
N THR A 5 -3.40 -2.74 4.56
CA THR A 5 -3.18 -3.97 3.81
C THR A 5 -2.83 -3.62 2.37
N CYS A 6 -1.77 -4.22 1.83
CA CYS A 6 -1.42 -4.06 0.44
C CYS A 6 -2.56 -4.59 -0.44
N ALA A 7 -3.11 -3.74 -1.31
CA ALA A 7 -4.19 -4.09 -2.21
C ALA A 7 -3.78 -5.13 -3.29
N ASP A 8 -2.47 -5.28 -3.51
CA ASP A 8 -1.91 -6.13 -4.56
C ASP A 8 -1.49 -7.52 -4.02
N CYS A 9 -0.80 -7.54 -2.88
CA CYS A 9 -0.27 -8.79 -2.30
C CYS A 9 -0.91 -9.19 -0.96
N GLY A 10 -1.82 -8.39 -0.41
CA GLY A 10 -2.51 -8.68 0.85
C GLY A 10 -1.65 -8.58 2.12
N LYS A 11 -0.38 -8.14 2.02
CA LYS A 11 0.50 -8.00 3.19
C LYS A 11 0.14 -6.80 4.04
N GLU A 12 0.22 -6.95 5.35
CA GLU A 12 0.12 -5.84 6.30
C GLU A 12 1.38 -4.96 6.22
N THR A 13 1.17 -3.65 6.10
CA THR A 13 2.22 -2.65 6.04
C THR A 13 1.85 -1.44 6.88
N GLU A 14 2.85 -0.70 7.33
CA GLU A 14 2.68 0.49 8.14
C GLU A 14 2.91 1.72 7.28
N VAL A 15 1.85 2.51 7.10
CA VAL A 15 1.89 3.73 6.29
C VAL A 15 1.71 4.97 7.17
N PRO A 16 2.40 6.08 6.85
CA PRO A 16 2.27 7.33 7.62
C PRO A 16 0.97 8.10 7.30
N PHE A 17 0.19 7.64 6.32
CA PHE A 17 -1.06 8.27 5.89
C PHE A 17 -2.27 7.39 6.25
N LYS A 18 -3.46 8.00 6.43
CA LYS A 18 -4.69 7.24 6.65
C LYS A 18 -5.08 6.48 5.37
N PRO A 19 -5.21 5.14 5.40
CA PRO A 19 -5.76 4.39 4.28
C PRO A 19 -7.18 4.92 3.99
N THR A 20 -7.36 5.52 2.82
CA THR A 20 -8.64 6.09 2.40
C THR A 20 -9.37 5.05 1.55
N SER A 21 -10.66 4.83 1.78
CA SER A 21 -11.46 3.76 1.14
C SER A 21 -11.55 3.80 -0.40
N GLY A 22 -10.95 4.79 -1.06
CA GLY A 22 -10.87 4.91 -2.52
C GLY A 22 -9.45 4.86 -3.09
N LYS A 23 -8.40 4.71 -2.26
CA LYS A 23 -7.01 4.66 -2.71
C LYS A 23 -6.36 3.36 -2.25
N PRO A 24 -5.95 2.46 -3.18
CA PRO A 24 -5.27 1.24 -2.82
C PRO A 24 -3.92 1.57 -2.17
N VAL A 25 -3.66 0.95 -1.02
CA VAL A 25 -2.34 1.02 -0.37
C VAL A 25 -1.47 -0.08 -0.93
N TYR A 26 -0.22 0.24 -1.22
CA TYR A 26 0.74 -0.74 -1.72
C TYR A 26 1.93 -0.84 -0.77
N CYS A 27 2.41 -2.06 -0.56
CA CYS A 27 3.71 -2.26 0.09
C CYS A 27 4.83 -1.73 -0.81
N ARG A 28 6.03 -1.55 -0.24
CA ARG A 28 7.19 -1.03 -0.97
C ARG A 28 7.48 -1.79 -2.26
N ASP A 29 7.34 -3.12 -2.25
CA ASP A 29 7.56 -3.96 -3.44
C ASP A 29 6.50 -3.74 -4.52
N CYS A 30 5.21 -3.80 -4.17
CA CYS A 30 4.11 -3.59 -5.13
C CYS A 30 4.09 -2.15 -5.65
N PHE A 31 4.40 -1.17 -4.79
CA PHE A 31 4.53 0.22 -5.19
C PHE A 31 5.67 0.43 -6.19
N GLN A 32 6.82 -0.23 -5.98
CA GLN A 32 7.94 -0.17 -6.91
C GLN A 32 7.65 -0.86 -8.25
N LYS A 33 6.85 -1.94 -8.25
CA LYS A 33 6.34 -2.56 -9.48
C LYS A 33 5.41 -1.62 -10.26
N HIS A 34 4.48 -0.96 -9.58
CA HIS A 34 3.55 -0.02 -10.19
C HIS A 34 4.21 1.28 -10.70
N ARG A 35 5.32 1.73 -10.08
CA ARG A 35 6.02 2.96 -10.48
C ARG A 35 6.90 2.84 -11.74
N ARG A 36 7.04 1.63 -12.31
CA ARG A 36 7.96 1.33 -13.42
C ARG A 36 7.31 1.33 -14.82
N TYR A 37 6.11 1.90 -14.97
CA TYR A 37 5.50 2.10 -16.28
C TYR A 37 5.70 3.53 -16.77
#